data_AF-A0A7X3L4F6-F1
#
_entry.id   AF-A0A7X3L4F6-F1
#
_cell.length_a   1.000
_cell.length_b   1.000
_cell.length_c   1.000
_cell.angle_alpha   90.00
_cell.angle_beta   90.00
_cell.angle_gamma   90.00
#
_symmetry.space_group_name_H-M   'P 1'
#
loop_
_entity.id
_entity.type
_entity.pdbx_description
1 polymer ?
#
loop_
_entity_poly.entity_id
_entity_poly.type
_entity_poly.pdbx_seq_one_letter_code
_entity_poly.pdbx_strand_id
1 'polypeptide(L)' 'MNNDYSYLYQRALANATAMMEANEGLEPTSALKQAAADVGIPYGDAMGDFVAWANKTHFGA' A
#
# COMPACT_ATOMS: atom_id res chain seq x y z
N MET A 1 9.31 2.73 17.46
CA MET A 1 8.53 1.81 16.61
C MET A 1 9.47 1.26 15.56
N ASN A 2 9.99 0.04 15.75
CA ASN A 2 10.73 -0.69 14.72
C ASN A 2 9.68 -1.38 13.85
N ASN A 3 9.21 -0.72 12.80
CA ASN A 3 8.22 -1.32 11.90
C ASN A 3 8.96 -2.21 10.89
N ASP A 4 9.02 -3.51 11.21
CA ASP A 4 9.57 -4.62 10.41
C ASP A 4 8.95 -4.77 9.00
N TYR A 5 7.98 -3.92 8.64
CA TYR A 5 7.31 -3.95 7.35
C TYR A 5 7.89 -3.01 6.30
N SER A 6 9.00 -2.31 6.58
CA SER A 6 9.59 -1.36 5.62
C SER A 6 9.80 -1.97 4.22
N TYR A 7 10.25 -3.23 4.16
CA TYR A 7 10.39 -3.97 2.89
C TYR A 7 9.04 -4.35 2.26
N LEU A 8 8.07 -4.82 3.07
CA LEU A 8 6.74 -5.15 2.58
C LEU A 8 5.99 -3.93 2.06
N TYR A 9 6.17 -2.77 2.69
CA TYR A 9 5.53 -1.51 2.30
C TYR A 9 6.03 -1.05 0.93
N GLN A 10 7.34 -1.11 0.68
CA GLN A 10 7.90 -0.77 -0.63
C GLN A 10 7.38 -1.72 -1.72
N ARG A 11 7.32 -3.02 -1.42
CA ARG A 11 6.83 -4.04 -2.37
C ARG A 11 5.33 -3.89 -2.63
N ALA A 12 4.52 -3.66 -1.60
CA ALA A 12 3.09 -3.39 -1.72
C ALA A 12 2.81 -2.11 -2.52
N LEU A 13 3.58 -1.06 -2.28
CA LEU A 13 3.44 0.19 -3.02
C LEU A 13 3.75 0.00 -4.51
N ALA A 14 4.86 -0.67 -4.86
CA ALA A 14 5.19 -0.97 -6.25
C ALA A 14 4.10 -1.78 -6.95
N ASN A 15 3.56 -2.80 -6.27
CA ASN A 15 2.45 -3.59 -6.79
C ASN A 15 1.18 -2.74 -6.99
N ALA A 16 0.84 -1.89 -6.02
CA ALA A 16 -0.32 -1.02 -6.11
C ALA A 16 -0.21 -0.01 -7.26
N THR A 17 0.97 0.59 -7.46
CA THR A 17 1.23 1.50 -8.59
C THR A 17 1.06 0.78 -9.92
N ALA A 18 1.63 -0.43 -10.08
CA ALA A 18 1.45 -1.23 -11.29
C ALA A 18 -0.03 -1.59 -11.55
N MET A 19 -0.80 -1.86 -10.49
CA MET A 19 -2.24 -2.12 -10.62
C MET A 19 -3.03 -0.87 -11.07
N MET A 20 -2.68 0.30 -10.54
CA MET A 20 -3.30 1.57 -10.93
C MET A 20 -2.95 1.96 -12.37
N GLU A 21 -1.70 1.73 -12.80
CA GLU A 21 -1.28 1.95 -14.19
C GLU A 21 -1.98 1.00 -15.17
N ALA A 22 -2.20 -0.25 -14.77
CA ALA A 22 -2.88 -1.25 -15.60
C ALA A 22 -4.40 -1.06 -15.67
N ASN A 23 -5.00 -0.34 -14.72
CA ASN A 23 -6.45 -0.16 -14.62
C ASN A 23 -6.80 1.33 -14.47
N GLU A 24 -7.11 1.98 -15.59
CA GLU A 24 -7.61 3.36 -15.58
C GLU A 24 -8.89 3.45 -14.72
N GLY A 25 -8.84 4.29 -13.67
CA GLY A 25 -9.97 4.50 -12.76
C GLY A 25 -9.99 3.61 -11.51
N LEU A 26 -8.96 2.79 -11.28
CA LEU A 26 -8.84 2.06 -10.02
C LEU A 26 -8.57 3.03 -8.86
N GLU A 27 -9.45 2.99 -7.85
CA GLU A 27 -9.30 3.80 -6.64
C GLU A 27 -7.99 3.46 -5.90
N PRO A 28 -7.11 4.46 -5.65
CA PRO A 28 -5.78 4.22 -5.08
C PRO A 28 -5.81 3.46 -3.75
N THR A 29 -6.78 3.76 -2.88
CA THR A 29 -6.90 3.10 -1.58
C THR A 29 -7.21 1.62 -1.71
N SER A 30 -8.02 1.23 -2.70
CA SER A 30 -8.36 -0.18 -2.95
C SER A 30 -7.15 -0.94 -3.51
N ALA A 31 -6.40 -0.33 -4.43
CA ALA A 31 -5.16 -0.90 -4.96
C ALA A 31 -4.13 -1.13 -3.85
N LEU A 32 -3.93 -0.13 -2.97
CA LEU A 32 -3.03 -0.22 -1.83
C LEU A 32 -3.42 -1.36 -0.88
N LYS A 33 -4.70 -1.45 -0.49
CA LYS A 33 -5.16 -2.53 0.41
C LYS A 33 -4.97 -3.92 -0.19
N GLN A 34 -5.29 -4.08 -1.48
CA GLN A 34 -5.10 -5.36 -2.17
C GLN A 34 -3.61 -5.74 -2.20
N ALA A 35 -2.75 -4.83 -2.64
CA ALA A 35 -1.32 -5.08 -2.72
C ALA A 35 -0.68 -5.35 -1.35
N ALA A 36 -1.17 -4.70 -0.30
CA ALA A 36 -0.73 -4.94 1.07
C ALA A 36 -1.08 -6.35 1.56
N ALA A 37 -2.32 -6.78 1.31
CA ALA A 37 -2.76 -8.13 1.64
C ALA A 37 -1.95 -9.19 0.87
N ASP A 38 -1.68 -8.95 -0.43
CA ASP A 38 -0.94 -9.86 -1.30
C ASP A 38 0.52 -10.10 -0.85
N VAL A 39 1.14 -9.12 -0.20
CA VAL A 39 2.50 -9.25 0.35
C VAL A 39 2.52 -9.70 1.82
N GLY A 40 1.36 -9.95 2.42
CA GLY A 40 1.23 -10.48 3.78
C GLY A 40 1.15 -9.43 4.89
N ILE A 41 0.82 -8.17 4.58
CA ILE A 41 0.48 -7.17 5.60
C ILE A 41 -0.92 -7.51 6.15
N PRO A 42 -1.05 -7.79 7.45
CA PRO A 42 -2.34 -8.18 8.02
C PRO A 42 -3.31 -7.00 8.05
N TYR A 43 -4.60 -7.32 7.92
CA TYR A 43 -5.69 -6.35 8.11
C TYR A 43 -5.69 -5.77 9.52
N GLY A 44 -6.28 -4.58 9.67
CA GLY A 44 -6.29 -3.82 10.93
C GLY A 44 -5.22 -2.74 10.93
N ASP A 45 -4.58 -2.53 12.08
CA ASP A 45 -3.67 -1.39 12.30
C ASP A 45 -2.48 -1.38 11.32
N ALA A 46 -1.87 -2.54 11.03
CA ALA A 46 -0.74 -2.62 10.11
C ALA A 46 -1.12 -2.19 8.67
N MET A 47 -2.33 -2.50 8.22
CA MET A 47 -2.81 -2.05 6.91
C MET A 47 -3.16 -0.56 6.91
N GLY A 48 -3.74 -0.06 8.01
CA GLY A 48 -3.98 1.37 8.21
C GLY A 48 -2.67 2.17 8.15
N ASP A 49 -1.64 1.69 8.84
CA ASP A 49 -0.30 2.27 8.86
C ASP A 49 0.34 2.27 7.46
N PHE A 50 0.20 1.18 6.71
CA PHE A 50 0.67 1.11 5.32
C PHE A 50 -0.03 2.13 4.43
N VAL A 51 -1.36 2.19 4.45
CA VAL A 51 -2.13 3.11 3.60
C VAL A 51 -1.81 4.56 3.96
N ALA A 52 -1.72 4.89 5.24
CA ALA A 52 -1.33 6.22 5.71
C ALA A 52 0.09 6.59 5.26
N TRP A 53 1.05 5.66 5.39
CA TRP A 53 2.42 5.85 4.92
C TRP A 53 2.50 6.04 3.40
N ALA A 54 1.77 5.25 2.62
CA ALA A 54 1.74 5.32 1.16
C ALA A 54 1.12 6.64 0.67
N ASN A 55 0.01 7.07 1.27
CA ASN A 55 -0.63 8.35 0.97
C ASN A 55 0.31 9.54 1.22
N LYS A 56 1.02 9.53 2.35
CA LYS A 56 1.99 10.57 2.68
C LYS A 56 3.22 10.58 1.75
N THR A 57 3.67 9.40 1.34
CA THR A 57 4.92 9.23 0.58
C THR A 57 4.74 9.41 -0.92
N HIS A 58 3.58 9.01 -1.47
CA HIS A 58 3.35 8.94 -2.91
C HIS A 58 2.26 9.89 -3.41
N PHE A 59 1.28 10.22 -2.58
CA PHE A 59 0.13 11.05 -2.98
C PHE A 59 0.13 12.45 -2.37
N GLY A 60 1.11 12.78 -1.52
CA GLY A 60 1.32 14.13 -0.98
C GLY A 60 0.25 14.63 -0.01
N ALA A 61 -0.53 13.72 0.58
CA ALA A 61 -1.58 14.03 1.56
C ALA A 61 -1.03 14.16 3.00
#